data_AF-A0A9K3E9U3-F1
#
_entry.id   AF-A0A9K3E9U3-F1
#
_cell.length_a   1.000
_cell.length_b   1.000
_cell.length_c   1.000
_cell.angle_alpha   90.00
_cell.angle_beta   90.00
_cell.angle_gamma   90.00
#
_symmetry.space_group_name_H-M   'P 1'
#
loop_
_entity.id
_entity.type
_entity.pdbx_description
1 polymer ?
#
loop_
_entity_poly.entity_id
_entity_poly.type
_entity_poly.pdbx_seq_one_letter_code
_entity_poly.pdbx_strand_id
1 'polypeptide(L)'
;MHLMSISSELNSNEKWSETDVLKLAAAGESNTLHPIGKAILEAARAAKCSNVKADDGTFMEEPGSGAVASCGKKMVSVGTLEWVRRHGVAENPFIETEEFKNQSVVYVGIDGVLAGLIYVEDQIREDAAKSFLRSKDSNP
;
A
#
# COMPACT_ATOMS: atom_id res chain seq x y z
N MET A 1 -10.86 3.91 4.11
CA MET A 1 -9.99 2.89 3.47
C MET A 1 -9.45 1.99 4.56
N HIS A 2 -9.51 0.67 4.38
CA HIS A 2 -8.89 -0.30 5.26
C HIS A 2 -7.97 -1.21 4.43
N LEU A 3 -6.87 -1.65 5.04
CA LEU A 3 -5.94 -2.61 4.44
C LEU A 3 -6.56 -4.00 4.56
N MET A 4 -6.72 -4.71 3.44
CA MET A 4 -7.34 -6.04 3.42
C MET A 4 -6.30 -7.15 3.52
N SER A 5 -5.28 -7.08 2.65
CA SER A 5 -4.29 -8.14 2.50
C SER A 5 -2.95 -7.56 2.06
N ILE A 6 -1.88 -8.24 2.45
CA ILE A 6 -0.53 -7.99 1.98
C ILE A 6 -0.10 -9.26 1.27
N SER A 7 0.26 -9.14 -0.01
CA SER A 7 0.85 -10.26 -0.72
C SER A 7 2.32 -9.97 -0.93
N SER A 8 3.16 -10.76 -0.28
CA SER A 8 4.55 -10.94 -0.69
C SER A 8 4.62 -12.25 -1.47
N GLU A 9 4.50 -12.21 -2.80
CA GLU A 9 4.84 -13.37 -3.62
C GLU A 9 6.33 -13.66 -3.42
N LEU A 10 6.59 -14.87 -2.93
CA LEU A 10 7.90 -15.45 -2.69
C LEU A 10 8.63 -15.60 -4.02
N ASN A 11 9.18 -14.49 -4.52
CA ASN A 11 10.26 -14.57 -5.48
C ASN A 11 11.48 -15.18 -4.78
N SER A 12 12.19 -16.02 -5.51
CA SER A 12 13.28 -16.93 -5.12
C SER A 12 14.53 -16.32 -4.45
N ASN A 13 14.41 -15.15 -3.83
CA ASN A 13 15.39 -14.50 -2.97
C ASN A 13 14.71 -13.96 -1.69
N GLU A 14 14.38 -14.86 -0.76
CA GLU A 14 13.89 -14.58 0.60
C GLU A 14 14.58 -13.35 1.25
N LYS A 15 13.99 -12.16 1.13
CA LYS A 15 14.56 -10.96 1.77
C LYS A 15 13.59 -10.23 2.68
N TRP A 16 12.28 -10.37 2.48
CA TRP A 16 11.27 -9.56 3.15
C TRP A 16 10.03 -10.37 3.51
N SER A 17 9.63 -10.34 4.78
CA SER A 17 8.33 -10.86 5.21
C SER A 17 7.21 -9.84 4.96
N GLU A 18 5.95 -10.27 4.97
CA GLU A 18 4.79 -9.38 4.93
C GLU A 18 4.85 -8.30 6.03
N THR A 19 5.35 -8.67 7.21
CA THR A 19 5.53 -7.73 8.33
C THR A 19 6.61 -6.70 8.02
N ASP A 20 7.70 -7.09 7.37
CA ASP A 20 8.76 -6.15 6.96
C ASP A 20 8.26 -5.18 5.88
N VAL A 21 7.51 -5.70 4.89
CA VAL A 21 6.88 -4.88 3.85
C VAL A 21 5.93 -3.86 4.47
N LEU A 22 5.02 -4.29 5.36
CA LEU A 22 4.09 -3.40 6.05
C LEU A 22 4.82 -2.33 6.86
N LYS A 23 5.82 -2.76 7.64
CA LYS A 23 6.61 -1.88 8.50
C LYS A 23 7.35 -0.82 7.71
N LEU A 24 8.00 -1.20 6.62
CA LEU A 24 8.78 -0.28 5.79
C LEU A 24 7.87 0.61 4.94
N ALA A 25 6.78 0.08 4.41
CA ALA A 25 5.77 0.91 3.72
C ALA A 25 5.20 1.97 4.67
N ALA A 26 4.84 1.59 5.89
CA ALA A 26 4.39 2.54 6.92
C ALA A 26 5.46 3.58 7.27
N ALA A 27 6.74 3.18 7.33
CA ALA A 27 7.82 4.13 7.55
C ALA A 27 7.98 5.12 6.39
N GLY A 28 7.92 4.65 5.15
CA GLY A 28 7.98 5.49 3.95
C GLY A 28 6.80 6.46 3.83
N GLU A 29 5.65 6.07 4.38
CA GLU A 29 4.41 6.86 4.43
C GLU A 29 4.27 7.70 5.72
N SER A 30 5.28 7.76 6.60
CA SER A 30 5.10 8.37 7.94
C SER A 30 4.73 9.85 7.93
N ASN A 31 5.02 10.55 6.83
CA ASN A 31 4.75 11.98 6.65
C ASN A 31 3.61 12.26 5.65
N THR A 32 2.95 11.22 5.16
CA THR A 32 1.88 11.31 4.17
C THR A 32 0.61 11.93 4.77
N LEU A 33 -0.13 12.66 3.94
CA LEU A 33 -1.50 13.09 4.26
C LEU A 33 -2.55 12.27 3.50
N HIS A 34 -2.10 11.38 2.61
CA HIS A 34 -2.96 10.60 1.72
C HIS A 34 -3.79 9.55 2.47
N PRO A 35 -5.06 9.31 2.08
CA PRO A 35 -5.91 8.31 2.70
C PRO A 35 -5.33 6.89 2.70
N ILE A 36 -4.65 6.50 1.62
CA ILE A 36 -4.01 5.17 1.47
C ILE A 36 -2.85 5.03 2.47
N GLY A 37 -1.94 6.01 2.50
CA GLY A 37 -0.81 6.00 3.42
C GLY A 37 -1.25 5.98 4.89
N LYS A 38 -2.35 6.69 5.23
CA LYS A 38 -2.99 6.58 6.55
C LYS A 38 -3.47 5.17 6.86
N ALA A 39 -4.11 4.48 5.91
CA ALA A 39 -4.56 3.11 6.11
C ALA A 39 -3.37 2.14 6.34
N ILE A 40 -2.25 2.34 5.62
CA ILE A 40 -1.01 1.56 5.82
C ILE A 40 -0.44 1.82 7.22
N LEU A 41 -0.38 3.08 7.66
CA LEU A 41 0.07 3.44 9.01
C LEU A 41 -0.80 2.83 10.11
N GLU A 42 -2.12 2.83 9.94
CA GLU A 42 -3.07 2.23 10.88
C GLU A 42 -2.91 0.71 10.95
N ALA A 43 -2.78 0.04 9.82
CA ALA A 43 -2.51 -1.39 9.76
C ALA A 43 -1.19 -1.76 10.45
N ALA A 44 -0.11 -0.99 10.23
CA ALA A 44 1.17 -1.21 10.89
C ALA A 44 1.10 -0.96 12.41
N ARG A 45 0.27 -0.03 12.88
CA ARG A 45 -0.01 0.16 14.31
C ARG A 45 -0.78 -1.02 14.89
N ALA A 46 -1.82 -1.50 14.22
CA ALA A 46 -2.60 -2.66 14.65
C ALA A 46 -1.74 -3.94 14.73
N ALA A 47 -0.84 -4.13 13.76
CA ALA A 47 0.14 -5.20 13.73
C ALA A 47 1.35 -4.99 14.67
N LYS A 48 1.40 -3.88 15.41
CA LYS A 48 2.49 -3.50 16.34
C LYS A 48 3.88 -3.43 15.68
N CYS A 49 3.94 -3.06 14.40
CA CYS A 49 5.18 -2.99 13.60
C CYS A 49 5.54 -1.58 13.10
N SER A 50 4.94 -0.52 13.66
CA SER A 50 5.14 0.89 13.28
C SER A 50 6.33 1.60 13.96
N ASN A 51 7.40 0.85 14.28
CA ASN A 51 8.54 1.38 15.04
C ASN A 51 9.67 1.98 14.19
N VAL A 52 9.51 2.03 12.87
CA VAL A 52 10.45 2.69 11.94
C VAL A 52 9.74 3.88 11.31
N LYS A 53 10.50 4.93 11.04
CA LYS A 53 10.03 6.18 10.41
C LYS A 53 10.99 6.56 9.29
N ALA A 54 10.51 7.42 8.39
CA ALA A 54 11.36 8.10 7.44
C ALA A 54 12.41 8.97 8.16
N ASP A 55 13.61 9.04 7.60
CA ASP A 55 14.65 9.95 8.03
C ASP A 55 14.27 11.39 7.64
N ASP A 56 14.57 12.34 8.51
CA ASP A 56 14.19 13.75 8.33
C ASP A 56 14.72 14.33 7.01
N GLY A 57 13.85 15.03 6.28
CA GLY A 57 14.20 15.68 5.01
C GLY A 57 14.36 14.74 3.81
N THR A 58 14.12 13.44 3.96
CA THR A 58 14.25 12.46 2.85
C THR A 58 12.92 12.11 2.18
N PHE A 59 11.80 12.45 2.82
CA PHE A 59 10.47 12.18 2.31
C PHE A 59 10.15 13.05 1.07
N MET A 60 9.69 12.40 0.01
CA MET A 60 9.17 13.04 -1.19
C MET A 60 7.91 12.31 -1.64
N GLU A 61 6.88 13.07 -1.99
CA GLU A 61 5.62 12.53 -2.52
C GLU A 61 5.26 13.18 -3.85
N GLU A 62 4.61 12.41 -4.72
CA GLU A 62 3.95 12.90 -5.91
C GLU A 62 2.48 12.48 -5.83
N PRO A 63 1.54 13.43 -5.62
CA PRO A 63 0.13 13.14 -5.47
C PRO A 63 -0.42 12.31 -6.63
N GLY A 64 -1.09 11.20 -6.30
CA GLY A 64 -1.64 10.26 -7.28
C GLY A 64 -0.65 9.20 -7.78
N SER A 65 0.65 9.34 -7.47
CA SER A 65 1.69 8.39 -7.85
C SER A 65 2.25 7.62 -6.66
N GLY A 66 2.72 8.30 -5.62
CA GLY A 66 3.31 7.62 -4.46
C GLY A 66 4.25 8.49 -3.63
N ALA A 67 4.90 7.86 -2.66
CA ALA A 67 5.90 8.42 -1.78
C ALA A 67 7.22 7.64 -1.83
N VAL A 68 8.32 8.32 -1.52
CA VAL A 68 9.64 7.73 -1.33
C VAL A 68 10.33 8.38 -0.15
N ALA A 69 11.05 7.59 0.65
CA ALA A 69 11.85 8.09 1.76
C ALA A 69 13.01 7.16 2.08
N SER A 70 14.04 7.71 2.73
CA SER A 70 15.03 6.89 3.43
C SER A 70 14.47 6.46 4.77
N CYS A 71 14.59 5.18 5.11
CA CYS A 71 14.20 4.63 6.41
C CYS A 71 15.43 3.91 7.01
N GLY A 72 16.28 4.66 7.72
CA GLY A 72 17.54 4.18 8.27
C GLY A 72 18.61 3.96 7.20
N LYS A 73 18.76 2.73 6.69
CA LYS A 73 19.74 2.38 5.63
C LYS A 73 19.08 1.94 4.33
N LYS A 74 17.78 2.19 4.19
CA LYS A 74 16.94 1.61 3.14
C LYS A 74 16.20 2.70 2.41
N MET A 75 16.24 2.65 1.10
CA MET A 75 15.39 3.49 0.26
C MET A 75 14.07 2.76 0.06
N VAL A 76 12.97 3.35 0.52
CA VAL A 76 11.63 2.78 0.44
C VAL A 76 10.78 3.64 -0.48
N SER A 77 10.20 3.04 -1.51
CA SER A 77 9.23 3.66 -2.42
C SER A 77 7.89 2.96 -2.31
N VAL A 78 6.80 3.69 -2.10
CA VAL A 78 5.44 3.17 -1.96
C VAL A 78 4.55 3.89 -2.97
N GLY A 79 3.78 3.18 -3.80
CA GLY A 79 2.91 3.84 -4.76
C GLY A 79 2.44 2.96 -5.92
N THR A 80 2.18 3.57 -7.07
CA THR A 80 1.87 2.87 -8.32
C THR A 80 3.07 2.07 -8.82
N LEU A 81 2.83 1.10 -9.71
CA LEU A 81 3.90 0.34 -10.34
C LEU A 81 4.90 1.24 -11.09
N GLU A 82 4.39 2.28 -11.76
CA GLU A 82 5.23 3.27 -12.44
C GLU A 82 6.10 4.06 -11.45
N TRP A 83 5.53 4.47 -10.32
CA TRP A 83 6.25 5.18 -9.27
C TRP A 83 7.44 4.38 -8.74
N VAL A 84 7.22 3.13 -8.33
CA VAL A 84 8.31 2.31 -7.78
C VAL A 84 9.38 1.98 -8.81
N ARG A 85 9.01 1.85 -10.10
CA ARG A 85 9.96 1.66 -11.22
C ARG A 85 10.82 2.90 -11.44
N ARG A 86 10.23 4.10 -11.42
CA ARG A 86 10.98 5.37 -11.48
C ARG A 86 12.01 5.50 -10.36
N HIS A 87 11.76 4.86 -9.22
CA HIS A 87 12.63 4.85 -8.04
C HIS A 87 13.54 3.61 -7.94
N GLY A 88 13.74 2.90 -9.05
CA GLY A 88 14.80 1.89 -9.18
C GLY A 88 14.33 0.44 -9.11
N VAL A 89 13.03 0.17 -8.98
CA VAL A 89 12.50 -1.20 -9.11
C VAL A 89 12.64 -1.68 -10.55
N ALA A 90 13.49 -2.68 -10.77
CA ALA A 90 13.81 -3.18 -12.11
C ALA A 90 12.75 -4.16 -12.65
N GLU A 91 12.23 -5.05 -11.80
CA GLU A 91 11.34 -6.14 -12.20
C GLU A 91 10.04 -6.09 -11.40
N ASN A 92 8.93 -6.45 -12.07
CA ASN A 92 7.69 -6.77 -11.39
C ASN A 92 7.45 -8.27 -11.51
N PRO A 93 7.83 -9.06 -10.50
CA PRO A 93 7.57 -10.49 -10.52
C PRO A 93 6.14 -10.86 -10.17
N PHE A 94 5.36 -9.92 -9.66
CA PHE A 94 4.02 -10.21 -9.17
C PHE A 94 3.03 -10.27 -10.32
N ILE A 95 2.25 -11.35 -10.36
CA ILE A 95 1.15 -11.48 -11.30
C ILE A 95 -0.09 -10.91 -10.60
N GLU A 96 -0.67 -9.83 -11.14
CA GLU A 96 -1.96 -9.34 -10.66
C GLU A 96 -3.02 -10.43 -10.87
N THR A 97 -3.48 -11.04 -9.77
CA THR A 97 -4.49 -12.10 -9.83
C THR A 97 -5.89 -11.49 -10.02
N GLU A 98 -6.81 -12.25 -10.63
CA GLU A 98 -8.20 -11.79 -10.82
C GLU A 98 -8.93 -11.51 -9.51
N GLU A 99 -8.51 -12.15 -8.41
CA GLU A 99 -9.08 -12.00 -7.07
C GLU A 99 -9.00 -10.55 -6.54
N PHE A 100 -7.96 -9.81 -6.94
CA PHE A 100 -7.72 -8.45 -6.45
C PHE A 100 -8.02 -7.36 -7.49
N LYS A 101 -8.59 -7.70 -8.65
CA LYS A 101 -8.89 -6.72 -9.73
C LYS A 101 -9.77 -5.56 -9.30
N ASN A 102 -10.60 -5.75 -8.27
CA ASN A 102 -11.46 -4.71 -7.76
C ASN A 102 -10.79 -3.87 -6.66
N GLN A 103 -9.64 -4.26 -6.12
CA GLN A 103 -8.97 -3.54 -5.03
C GLN A 103 -7.92 -2.57 -5.57
N SER A 104 -7.59 -1.54 -4.79
CA SER A 104 -6.46 -0.67 -5.11
C SER A 104 -5.17 -1.36 -4.68
N VAL A 105 -4.22 -1.50 -5.60
CA VAL A 105 -2.91 -2.12 -5.34
C VAL A 105 -1.87 -1.04 -5.10
N VAL A 106 -1.11 -1.18 -4.02
CA VAL A 106 0.04 -0.33 -3.68
C VAL A 106 1.29 -1.18 -3.74
N TYR A 107 2.26 -0.74 -4.54
CA TYR A 107 3.53 -1.40 -4.76
C TYR A 107 4.56 -0.87 -3.77
N VAL A 108 5.36 -1.77 -3.16
CA VAL A 108 6.39 -1.40 -2.18
C VAL A 108 7.75 -1.84 -2.69
N GLY A 109 8.58 -0.88 -3.06
CA GLY A 109 9.98 -1.05 -3.43
C GLY A 109 10.91 -0.82 -2.25
N ILE A 110 11.91 -1.68 -2.07
CA ILE A 110 12.99 -1.51 -1.08
C ILE A 110 14.33 -1.73 -1.77
N ASP A 111 15.21 -0.73 -1.71
CA ASP A 111 16.55 -0.77 -2.29
C ASP A 111 16.56 -1.22 -3.77
N GLY A 112 15.57 -0.76 -4.55
CA GLY A 112 15.41 -1.10 -5.97
C GLY A 112 14.83 -2.49 -6.27
N VAL A 113 14.31 -3.19 -5.25
CA VAL A 113 13.62 -4.49 -5.41
C VAL A 113 12.15 -4.31 -5.09
N LEU A 114 11.25 -4.85 -5.92
CA LEU A 114 9.84 -4.91 -5.56
C LEU A 114 9.65 -5.93 -4.43
N ALA A 115 9.47 -5.43 -3.21
CA ALA A 115 9.45 -6.23 -2.00
C ALA A 115 8.07 -6.80 -1.67
N GLY A 116 7.00 -6.15 -2.12
CA GLY A 116 5.65 -6.62 -1.88
C GLY A 116 4.57 -5.73 -2.49
N LEU A 117 3.34 -6.24 -2.42
CA LEU A 117 2.12 -5.56 -2.78
C LEU A 117 1.22 -5.44 -1.54
N ILE A 118 0.59 -4.28 -1.39
CA ILE A 118 -0.42 -4.03 -0.38
C ILE A 118 -1.74 -3.76 -1.09
N TYR A 119 -2.75 -4.56 -0.77
CA TYR A 119 -4.10 -4.39 -1.31
C TYR A 119 -4.96 -3.62 -0.32
N VAL A 120 -5.55 -2.54 -0.82
CA VAL A 120 -6.36 -1.61 -0.06
C VAL A 120 -7.76 -1.57 -0.65
N GLU A 121 -8.77 -1.69 0.20
CA GLU A 121 -10.16 -1.52 -0.20
C GLU A 121 -10.72 -0.20 0.34
N ASP A 122 -11.53 0.44 -0.49
CA ASP A 122 -12.33 1.59 -0.09
C ASP A 122 -13.64 1.12 0.55
N GLN A 123 -13.87 1.52 1.81
CA GLN A 123 -15.11 1.23 2.53
C GLN A 123 -16.34 1.90 1.91
N ILE A 124 -16.17 2.85 0.99
CA ILE A 124 -17.29 3.40 0.23
C ILE A 124 -18.04 2.29 -0.53
N ARG A 125 -17.45 1.11 -0.79
CA ARG A 125 -18.20 0.00 -1.40
C ARG A 125 -19.14 -0.73 -0.43
N GLU A 126 -18.81 -0.85 0.85
CA GLU A 126 -19.76 -1.39 1.84
C GLU A 126 -20.91 -0.40 2.10
N ASP A 127 -20.63 0.91 2.03
CA ASP A 127 -21.63 1.95 2.27
C ASP A 127 -22.46 2.27 1.02
N ALA A 128 -21.90 2.15 -0.19
CA ALA A 128 -22.64 2.26 -1.46
C ALA A 128 -23.52 1.05 -1.72
N ALA A 129 -23.12 -0.15 -1.26
CA ALA A 129 -23.97 -1.34 -1.26
C ALA A 129 -25.16 -1.22 -0.26
N LYS A 130 -25.10 -0.31 0.71
CA LYS A 130 -26.22 0.03 1.60
C LYS A 130 -27.10 1.19 1.12
N SER A 131 -26.83 1.80 -0.04
CA SER A 131 -27.66 2.89 -0.56
C SER A 131 -28.68 2.49 -1.64
N PHE A 132 -28.70 1.22 -2.06
CA PHE A 132 -29.70 0.72 -3.01
C PHE A 132 -30.68 -0.27 -2.38
N LEU A 133 -31.55 0.20 -1.47
CA LEU A 133 -32.84 -0.44 -1.13
C LEU A 133 -33.73 0.50 -0.30
N ARG A 134 -34.05 1.69 -0.85
CA ARG A 134 -35.36 2.31 -0.59
C ARG A 134 -35.80 3.25 -1.71
N SER A 135 -36.26 2.67 -2.81
CA SER A 135 -37.34 3.27 -3.63
C SER A 135 -37.82 2.29 -4.70
N LYS A 136 -38.83 1.49 -4.36
CA LYS A 136 -40.06 1.25 -5.13
C LYS A 136 -40.79 0.05 -4.54
N ASP A 137 -41.83 0.37 -3.79
CA ASP A 137 -43.12 -0.33 -3.61
C ASP A 137 -43.85 0.62 -2.62
N SER A 138 -44.89 1.35 -3.02
CA SER A 138 -46.18 0.79 -3.42
C SER A 138 -46.90 1.70 -4.41
N ASN A 139 -47.40 1.13 -5.50
CA ASN A 139 -48.55 1.66 -6.23
C ASN A 139 -49.81 1.06 -5.56
N PRO A 140 -50.89 1.83 -5.33
CA PRO A 140 -52.16 1.26 -4.87
C PRO A 140 -52.79 0.35 -5.94
#